data_AF-A0A7D5RG55-F1
#
_entry.id   AF-A0A7D5RG55-F1
#
_cell.length_a   1.000
_cell.length_b   1.000
_cell.length_c   1.000
_cell.angle_alpha   90.00
_cell.angle_beta   90.00
_cell.angle_gamma   90.00
#
_symmetry.space_group_name_H-M   'P 1'
#
loop_
_entity.id
_entity.type
_entity.pdbx_description
1 polymer ?
#
loop_
_entity_poly.entity_id
_entity_poly.type
_entity_poly.pdbx_seq_one_letter_code
_entity_poly.pdbx_strand_id
1 'polypeptide(L)'
;MNSQILEKVVESGVCGIKKAELKKIFGNECEPSLAELTNDEKVIIDNKGVAHYVWTKENYLSHISQNDPKFKILSKLVKNLENSVNQMRSQTLSNANSDSSFQALFDDSISKLSSSIGWVQLSIVRKQVCESLGISQERFYTLASSLIESNQAKYEISTGGQEGITVRGMLHGYVRKL
;
A
#
# COMPACT_ATOMS: atom_id res chain seq x y z
N MET A 1 -36.59 21.58 -12.93
CA MET A 1 -36.25 22.41 -11.75
C MET A 1 -34.87 22.05 -11.20
N ASN A 2 -34.60 20.79 -10.88
CA ASN A 2 -33.29 20.32 -10.41
C ASN A 2 -32.13 20.74 -11.34
N SER A 3 -32.32 20.65 -12.66
CA SER A 3 -31.30 21.08 -13.63
C SER A 3 -30.96 22.57 -13.57
N GLN A 4 -31.94 23.43 -13.32
CA GLN A 4 -31.74 24.89 -13.24
C GLN A 4 -31.07 25.29 -11.92
N ILE A 5 -31.43 24.62 -10.82
CA ILE A 5 -30.76 24.81 -9.53
C ILE A 5 -29.30 24.35 -9.64
N LEU A 6 -29.05 23.19 -10.24
CA LEU A 6 -27.71 22.67 -10.44
C LEU A 6 -26.86 23.58 -11.32
N GLU A 7 -27.40 24.07 -12.44
CA GLU A 7 -26.73 25.06 -13.30
C GLU A 7 -26.31 26.30 -12.51
N LYS A 8 -27.20 26.84 -11.67
CA LYS A 8 -26.88 27.98 -10.80
C LYS A 8 -25.79 27.67 -9.78
N VAL A 9 -25.78 26.47 -9.21
CA VAL A 9 -24.73 26.02 -8.30
C VAL A 9 -23.39 25.88 -9.04
N VAL A 10 -23.39 25.34 -10.27
CA VAL A 10 -22.18 25.23 -11.11
C VAL A 10 -21.59 26.62 -11.41
N GLU A 11 -22.43 27.58 -11.81
CA GLU A 11 -22.01 28.97 -12.07
C GLU A 11 -21.35 29.65 -10.87
N SER A 12 -21.71 29.26 -9.65
CA SER A 12 -21.17 29.85 -8.42
C SER A 12 -19.71 29.43 -8.12
N GLY A 13 -19.22 28.38 -8.77
CA GLY A 13 -17.84 27.91 -8.66
C GLY A 13 -17.40 27.61 -7.22
N VAL A 14 -16.13 27.89 -6.93
CA VAL A 14 -15.48 27.61 -5.63
C VAL A 14 -16.05 28.46 -4.48
N CYS A 15 -16.67 29.60 -4.79
CA CYS A 15 -17.29 30.46 -3.78
C CYS A 15 -18.58 29.86 -3.21
N GLY A 16 -19.28 29.05 -4.00
CA GLY A 16 -20.59 28.49 -3.67
C GLY A 16 -21.68 29.55 -3.64
N ILE A 17 -22.92 29.09 -3.57
CA ILE A 17 -24.11 29.95 -3.48
C ILE A 17 -24.82 29.72 -2.15
N LYS A 18 -25.30 30.78 -1.50
CA LYS A 18 -26.09 30.64 -0.27
C LYS A 18 -27.38 29.92 -0.56
N LYS A 19 -27.74 28.95 0.27
CA LYS A 19 -29.04 28.26 0.21
C LYS A 19 -30.22 29.24 0.26
N ALA A 20 -30.10 30.30 1.07
CA ALA A 20 -31.10 31.36 1.15
C ALA A 20 -31.27 32.14 -0.16
N GLU A 21 -30.21 32.29 -0.97
CA GLU A 21 -30.30 32.94 -2.28
C GLU A 21 -31.00 32.02 -3.30
N LEU A 22 -30.66 30.73 -3.31
CA LEU A 22 -31.40 29.75 -4.11
C LEU A 22 -32.89 29.72 -3.75
N LYS A 23 -33.24 29.76 -2.47
CA LYS A 23 -34.63 29.82 -2.02
C LYS A 23 -35.36 31.08 -2.50
N LYS A 24 -34.68 32.23 -2.60
CA LYS A 24 -35.26 33.46 -3.16
C LYS A 24 -35.54 33.34 -4.67
N ILE A 25 -34.69 32.62 -5.40
CA ILE A 25 -34.80 32.45 -6.85
C ILE A 25 -35.87 31.40 -7.21
N PHE A 26 -35.88 30.27 -6.48
CA PHE A 26 -36.63 29.07 -6.84
C PHE A 26 -37.83 28.78 -5.91
N GLY A 27 -38.04 29.58 -4.86
CA GLY A 27 -39.19 29.46 -3.97
C GLY A 27 -39.17 28.21 -3.08
N ASN A 28 -40.36 27.73 -2.71
CA ASN A 28 -40.52 26.65 -1.72
C ASN A 28 -40.09 25.27 -2.24
N GLU A 29 -40.14 25.04 -3.55
CA GLU A 29 -39.70 23.80 -4.21
C GLU A 29 -38.16 23.64 -4.22
N CYS A 30 -37.42 24.66 -3.80
CA CYS A 30 -35.96 24.59 -3.72
C CYS A 30 -35.46 23.56 -2.70
N GLU A 31 -36.15 23.43 -1.58
CA GLU A 31 -35.76 22.54 -0.47
C GLU A 31 -35.82 21.06 -0.87
N PRO A 32 -36.93 20.52 -1.41
CA PRO A 32 -36.99 19.13 -1.87
C PRO A 32 -36.01 18.87 -3.01
N SER A 33 -35.88 19.79 -3.98
CA SER A 33 -34.90 19.67 -5.07
C SER A 33 -33.45 19.58 -4.58
N LEU A 34 -33.08 20.37 -3.56
CA LEU A 34 -31.73 20.31 -2.97
C LEU A 34 -31.52 19.00 -2.20
N ALA A 35 -32.54 18.49 -1.52
CA ALA A 35 -32.47 17.19 -0.85
C ALA A 35 -32.24 16.05 -1.86
N GLU A 36 -32.97 16.05 -2.97
CA GLU A 36 -32.75 15.11 -4.08
C GLU A 36 -31.35 15.23 -4.68
N LEU A 37 -30.89 16.44 -4.99
CA LEU A 37 -29.55 16.67 -5.55
C LEU A 37 -28.43 16.25 -4.57
N THR A 38 -28.66 16.34 -3.27
CA THR A 38 -27.72 15.88 -2.24
C THR A 38 -27.71 14.36 -2.16
N ASN A 39 -28.88 13.72 -2.23
CA ASN A 39 -29.00 12.25 -2.28
C ASN A 39 -28.34 11.66 -3.54
N ASP A 40 -28.42 12.38 -4.67
CA ASP A 40 -27.76 12.03 -5.92
C ASP A 40 -26.24 12.32 -5.93
N GLU A 41 -25.67 12.80 -4.81
CA GLU A 41 -24.27 13.26 -4.69
C GLU A 41 -23.86 14.38 -5.68
N LYS A 42 -24.82 15.10 -6.27
CA LYS A 42 -24.54 16.17 -7.25
C LYS A 42 -24.11 17.47 -6.59
N VAL A 43 -24.62 17.72 -5.39
CA VAL A 43 -24.30 18.92 -4.61
C VAL A 43 -23.95 18.57 -3.17
N ILE A 44 -23.16 19.45 -2.56
CA ILE A 44 -22.81 19.40 -1.14
C ILE A 44 -23.34 20.67 -0.50
N ILE A 45 -23.98 20.51 0.66
CA ILE A 45 -24.45 21.62 1.49
C ILE A 45 -23.58 21.65 2.75
N ASP A 46 -22.91 22.76 2.99
CA ASP A 46 -22.07 22.95 4.17
C ASP A 46 -22.15 24.40 4.70
N ASN A 47 -21.65 24.61 5.91
CA ASN A 47 -21.75 25.85 6.64
C ASN A 47 -20.52 26.73 6.44
N LYS A 48 -20.76 27.99 6.09
CA LYS A 48 -19.74 29.04 6.16
C LYS A 48 -20.17 30.07 7.21
N GLY A 49 -19.71 29.87 8.44
CA GLY A 49 -20.19 30.61 9.60
C GLY A 49 -21.64 30.26 9.93
N VAL A 50 -22.53 31.25 9.93
CA VAL A 50 -23.96 31.07 10.24
C VAL A 50 -24.83 30.77 9.01
N ALA A 51 -24.24 30.72 7.81
CA ALA A 51 -24.96 30.54 6.56
C ALA A 51 -24.68 29.18 5.91
N HIS A 52 -25.73 28.55 5.40
CA HIS A 52 -25.63 27.34 4.57
C HIS A 52 -25.33 27.71 3.12
N TYR A 53 -24.31 27.09 2.56
CA TYR A 53 -23.88 27.23 1.18
C TYR A 53 -23.99 25.89 0.46
N VAL A 54 -24.17 25.99 -0.86
CA VAL A 54 -24.31 24.86 -1.76
C VAL A 54 -23.22 24.93 -2.81
N TRP A 55 -22.54 23.81 -3.05
CA TRP A 55 -21.50 23.64 -4.06
C TRP A 55 -21.74 22.35 -4.86
N THR A 56 -21.12 22.24 -6.04
CA THR A 56 -20.86 20.91 -6.62
C THR A 56 -19.74 20.22 -5.85
N LYS A 57 -19.62 18.90 -6.01
CA LYS A 57 -18.58 18.09 -5.35
C LYS A 57 -17.17 18.61 -5.64
N GLU A 58 -16.87 18.92 -6.91
CA GLU A 58 -15.56 19.38 -7.36
C GLU A 58 -15.21 20.75 -6.81
N ASN A 59 -16.20 21.67 -6.81
CA ASN A 59 -16.02 23.01 -6.29
C ASN A 59 -15.89 23.01 -4.77
N TYR A 60 -16.62 22.14 -4.06
CA TYR A 60 -16.48 21.96 -2.62
C TYR A 60 -15.09 21.42 -2.25
N LEU A 61 -14.59 20.40 -2.95
CA LEU A 61 -13.24 19.88 -2.74
C LEU A 61 -12.18 20.96 -2.98
N SER A 62 -12.34 21.77 -4.03
CA SER A 62 -11.47 22.92 -4.28
C SER A 62 -11.56 23.95 -3.16
N HIS A 63 -12.77 24.23 -2.66
CA HIS A 63 -13.02 25.15 -1.56
C HIS A 63 -12.30 24.72 -0.28
N ILE A 64 -12.51 23.49 0.18
CA ILE A 64 -11.90 22.99 1.43
C ILE A 64 -10.39 22.80 1.29
N SER A 65 -9.89 22.42 0.11
CA SER A 65 -8.45 22.34 -0.17
C SER A 65 -7.75 23.69 0.04
N GLN A 66 -8.42 24.80 -0.31
CA GLN A 66 -7.87 26.15 -0.17
C GLN A 66 -8.09 26.76 1.21
N ASN A 67 -9.23 26.46 1.85
CA ASN A 67 -9.68 27.22 3.02
C ASN A 67 -9.66 26.42 4.34
N ASP A 68 -9.75 25.09 4.31
CA ASP A 68 -9.84 24.27 5.52
C ASP A 68 -8.44 23.76 5.96
N PRO A 69 -7.92 24.19 7.13
CA PRO A 69 -6.61 23.73 7.62
C PRO A 69 -6.56 22.24 7.95
N LYS A 70 -7.66 21.65 8.43
CA LYS A 70 -7.74 20.21 8.76
C LYS A 70 -7.66 19.39 7.48
N PHE A 71 -8.40 19.80 6.44
CA PHE A 71 -8.34 19.13 5.14
C PHE A 71 -6.94 19.21 4.52
N LYS A 72 -6.25 20.35 4.62
CA LYS A 72 -4.85 20.49 4.17
C LYS A 72 -3.90 19.51 4.89
N ILE A 73 -4.06 19.35 6.21
CA ILE A 73 -3.26 18.40 6.99
C ILE A 73 -3.56 16.96 6.56
N LEU A 74 -4.84 16.59 6.49
CA LEU A 74 -5.27 15.24 6.12
C LEU A 74 -4.83 14.87 4.70
N SER A 75 -5.02 15.75 3.73
CA SER A 75 -4.59 15.51 2.35
C SER A 75 -3.08 15.34 2.23
N LYS A 76 -2.28 16.06 3.02
CA LYS A 76 -0.83 15.85 3.08
C LYS A 76 -0.47 14.49 3.68
N LEU A 77 -1.14 14.07 4.75
CA LEU A 77 -0.92 12.75 5.37
C LEU A 77 -1.25 11.62 4.41
N VAL A 78 -2.38 11.70 3.70
CA VAL A 78 -2.78 10.70 2.68
C VAL A 78 -1.74 10.62 1.57
N LYS A 79 -1.30 11.75 1.01
CA LYS A 79 -0.24 11.78 -0.03
C LYS A 79 1.06 11.15 0.45
N ASN A 80 1.44 11.42 1.70
CA ASN A 80 2.65 10.81 2.29
C ASN A 80 2.49 9.28 2.40
N LEU A 81 1.33 8.79 2.84
CA LEU A 81 1.03 7.36 2.90
C LEU A 81 1.07 6.73 1.51
N GLU A 82 0.44 7.34 0.50
CA GLU A 82 0.48 6.89 -0.89
C GLU A 82 1.93 6.74 -1.39
N ASN A 83 2.78 7.73 -1.10
CA ASN A 83 4.19 7.70 -1.47
C ASN A 83 4.94 6.56 -0.76
N SER A 84 4.73 6.36 0.55
CA SER A 84 5.34 5.26 1.29
C SER A 84 4.90 3.88 0.79
N VAL A 85 3.61 3.72 0.46
CA VAL A 85 3.08 2.47 -0.10
C VAL A 85 3.68 2.20 -1.48
N ASN A 86 3.79 3.21 -2.34
CA ASN A 86 4.39 3.06 -3.66
C ASN A 86 5.87 2.69 -3.57
N GLN A 87 6.63 3.31 -2.65
CA GLN A 87 8.02 2.94 -2.39
C GLN A 87 8.15 1.49 -1.91
N MET A 88 7.28 1.04 -1.01
CA MET A 88 7.26 -0.35 -0.55
C MET A 88 6.97 -1.33 -1.68
N ARG A 89 5.99 -1.02 -2.55
CA ARG A 89 5.72 -1.85 -3.75
C ARG A 89 6.93 -1.94 -4.65
N SER A 90 7.61 -0.82 -4.94
CA SER A 90 8.82 -0.83 -5.75
C SER A 90 9.93 -1.69 -5.14
N GLN A 91 10.10 -1.66 -3.81
CA GLN A 91 11.05 -2.52 -3.09
C GLN A 91 10.68 -4.01 -3.15
N THR A 92 9.39 -4.35 -3.04
CA THR A 92 8.92 -5.74 -3.15
C THR A 92 9.11 -6.27 -4.57
N LEU A 93 8.87 -5.47 -5.61
CA LEU A 93 9.12 -5.89 -7.00
C LEU A 93 10.61 -6.06 -7.31
N SER A 94 11.49 -5.20 -6.78
CA SER A 94 12.94 -5.41 -6.91
C SER A 94 13.40 -6.66 -6.17
N ASN A 95 12.80 -6.96 -5.01
CA ASN A 95 13.11 -8.17 -4.25
C ASN A 95 12.59 -9.44 -4.94
N ALA A 96 11.43 -9.44 -5.59
CA ALA A 96 10.90 -10.63 -6.28
C ALA A 96 11.81 -11.12 -7.43
N ASN A 97 12.46 -10.21 -8.16
CA ASN A 97 13.46 -10.56 -9.18
C ASN A 97 14.79 -11.07 -8.55
N SER A 98 15.18 -10.56 -7.37
CA SER A 98 16.32 -11.14 -6.63
C SER A 98 15.98 -12.45 -5.93
N ASP A 99 14.72 -12.67 -5.56
CA ASP A 99 14.27 -13.83 -4.79
C ASP A 99 14.11 -15.06 -5.69
N SER A 100 13.65 -14.87 -6.94
CA SER A 100 13.62 -15.95 -7.94
C SER A 100 15.03 -16.38 -8.36
N SER A 101 15.96 -15.44 -8.53
CA SER A 101 17.37 -15.76 -8.80
C SER A 101 18.08 -16.36 -7.58
N PHE A 102 17.77 -15.91 -6.37
CA PHE A 102 18.25 -16.51 -5.12
C PHE A 102 17.76 -17.95 -4.97
N GLN A 103 16.46 -18.21 -5.10
CA GLN A 103 15.89 -19.55 -4.95
C GLN A 103 16.51 -20.54 -5.94
N ALA A 104 16.67 -20.12 -7.21
CA ALA A 104 17.29 -20.97 -8.22
C ALA A 104 18.73 -21.35 -7.86
N LEU A 105 19.55 -20.39 -7.42
CA LEU A 105 20.94 -20.63 -7.02
C LEU A 105 21.05 -21.40 -5.70
N PHE A 106 20.13 -21.17 -4.77
CA PHE A 106 20.04 -21.90 -3.51
C PHE A 106 19.71 -23.38 -3.75
N ASP A 107 18.69 -23.65 -4.57
CA ASP A 107 18.31 -25.01 -4.98
C ASP A 107 19.42 -25.73 -5.73
N ASP A 108 20.07 -25.05 -6.68
CA ASP A 108 21.18 -25.59 -7.47
C ASP A 108 22.38 -25.92 -6.57
N SER A 109 22.72 -25.03 -5.63
CA SER A 109 23.80 -25.26 -4.67
C SER A 109 23.52 -26.46 -3.76
N ILE A 110 22.29 -26.60 -3.24
CA ILE A 110 21.91 -27.77 -2.45
C ILE A 110 22.02 -29.05 -3.30
N SER A 111 21.52 -29.03 -4.53
CA SER A 111 21.51 -30.22 -5.40
C SER A 111 22.91 -30.66 -5.81
N LYS A 112 23.84 -29.72 -5.99
CA LYS A 112 25.24 -30.01 -6.33
C LYS A 112 26.05 -30.51 -5.13
N LEU A 113 25.78 -29.97 -3.95
CA LEU A 113 26.53 -30.25 -2.72
C LEU A 113 25.94 -31.41 -1.92
N SER A 114 24.71 -31.83 -2.23
CA SER A 114 24.04 -32.93 -1.52
C SER A 114 24.80 -34.23 -1.70
N SER A 115 25.15 -34.86 -0.57
CA SER A 115 25.61 -36.24 -0.52
C SER A 115 24.43 -37.21 -0.68
N SER A 116 24.68 -38.52 -0.63
CA SER A 116 23.67 -39.57 -0.76
C SER A 116 22.49 -39.49 0.23
N ILE A 117 22.62 -38.71 1.32
CA ILE A 117 21.59 -38.54 2.37
C ILE A 117 20.85 -37.19 2.20
N GLY A 118 21.28 -36.33 1.28
CA GLY A 118 20.59 -35.09 0.91
C GLY A 118 20.88 -33.88 1.81
N TRP A 119 21.50 -34.05 2.97
CA TRP A 119 21.83 -32.93 3.87
C TRP A 119 23.07 -32.16 3.41
N VAL A 120 22.97 -30.83 3.44
CA VAL A 120 24.05 -29.90 3.10
C VAL A 120 24.21 -28.88 4.22
N GLN A 121 25.45 -28.52 4.55
CA GLN A 121 25.74 -27.42 5.47
C GLN A 121 25.37 -26.07 4.84
N LEU A 122 24.57 -25.28 5.53
CA LEU A 122 24.18 -23.93 5.11
C LEU A 122 25.39 -23.01 4.95
N SER A 123 26.48 -23.23 5.69
CA SER A 123 27.72 -22.47 5.55
C SER A 123 28.37 -22.63 4.16
N ILE A 124 28.25 -23.82 3.56
CA ILE A 124 28.82 -24.10 2.23
C ILE A 124 27.91 -23.50 1.16
N VAL A 125 26.60 -23.71 1.28
CA VAL A 125 25.59 -23.12 0.37
C VAL A 125 25.72 -21.59 0.39
N ARG A 126 25.86 -20.99 1.58
CA ARG A 126 26.06 -19.56 1.75
C ARG A 126 27.26 -19.07 0.97
N LYS A 127 28.44 -19.69 1.12
CA LYS A 127 29.65 -19.25 0.41
C LYS A 127 29.41 -19.18 -1.09
N GLN A 128 28.86 -20.25 -1.68
CA GLN A 128 28.60 -20.33 -3.11
C GLN A 128 27.58 -19.29 -3.60
N VAL A 129 26.48 -19.13 -2.86
CA VAL A 129 25.41 -18.18 -3.23
C VAL A 129 25.84 -16.73 -3.00
N CYS A 130 26.54 -16.43 -1.90
CA CYS A 130 27.11 -15.11 -1.63
C CYS A 130 28.13 -14.69 -2.68
N GLU A 131 29.03 -15.58 -3.09
CA GLU A 131 30.00 -15.33 -4.16
C GLU A 131 29.29 -15.10 -5.51
N SER A 132 28.26 -15.88 -5.81
CA SER A 132 27.52 -15.78 -7.08
C SER A 132 26.67 -14.52 -7.20
N LEU A 133 26.05 -14.07 -6.10
CA LEU A 133 25.13 -12.93 -6.08
C LEU A 133 25.73 -11.63 -5.52
N GLY A 134 26.96 -11.67 -4.99
CA GLY A 134 27.59 -10.51 -4.33
C GLY A 134 26.83 -10.02 -3.09
N ILE A 135 26.15 -10.92 -2.36
CA ILE A 135 25.36 -10.58 -1.17
C ILE A 135 26.11 -10.86 0.12
N SER A 136 25.83 -10.09 1.17
CA SER A 136 26.40 -10.32 2.50
C SER A 136 25.87 -11.61 3.14
N GLN A 137 26.61 -12.12 4.13
CA GLN A 137 26.21 -13.27 4.94
C GLN A 137 24.85 -13.06 5.64
N GLU A 138 24.63 -11.87 6.22
CA GLU A 138 23.36 -11.52 6.88
C GLU A 138 22.19 -11.54 5.90
N ARG A 139 22.39 -10.97 4.70
CA ARG A 139 21.37 -10.97 3.65
C ARG A 139 21.05 -12.38 3.19
N PHE A 140 22.05 -13.25 3.02
CA PHE A 140 21.84 -14.65 2.68
C PHE A 140 20.95 -15.35 3.70
N TYR A 141 21.25 -15.26 5.01
CA TYR A 141 20.47 -15.95 6.02
C TYR A 141 19.05 -15.38 6.15
N THR A 142 18.86 -14.07 5.92
CA THR A 142 17.53 -13.46 5.84
C THR A 142 16.70 -14.05 4.69
N LEU A 143 17.28 -14.14 3.49
CA LEU A 143 16.62 -14.70 2.32
C LEU A 143 16.36 -16.20 2.47
N ALA A 144 17.34 -16.97 2.94
CA ALA A 144 17.21 -18.41 3.17
C ALA A 144 16.12 -18.72 4.21
N SER A 145 16.05 -17.94 5.31
CA SER A 145 15.00 -18.10 6.33
C SER A 145 13.62 -17.86 5.74
N SER A 146 13.43 -16.73 5.04
CA SER A 146 12.17 -16.39 4.38
C SER A 146 11.75 -17.43 3.34
N LEU A 147 12.71 -17.92 2.54
CA LEU A 147 12.48 -18.92 1.51
C LEU A 147 12.00 -20.25 2.10
N ILE A 148 12.65 -20.72 3.16
CA ILE A 148 12.33 -21.99 3.83
C ILE A 148 10.99 -21.88 4.55
N GLU A 149 10.75 -20.77 5.27
CA GLU A 149 9.48 -20.52 5.97
C GLU A 149 8.29 -20.45 5.02
N SER A 150 8.48 -19.84 3.85
CA SER A 150 7.44 -19.73 2.82
C SER A 150 7.23 -21.03 2.03
N ASN A 151 8.16 -21.99 2.09
CA ASN A 151 8.14 -23.21 1.29
C ASN A 151 8.46 -24.46 2.14
N GLN A 152 7.80 -24.62 3.29
CA GLN A 152 8.04 -25.73 4.22
C GLN A 152 7.83 -27.12 3.61
N ALA A 153 7.06 -27.23 2.52
CA ALA A 153 6.87 -28.48 1.79
C ALA A 153 8.08 -28.90 0.91
N LYS A 154 9.03 -27.99 0.67
CA LYS A 154 10.16 -28.19 -0.25
C LYS A 154 11.51 -28.28 0.47
N TYR A 155 11.62 -27.76 1.68
CA TYR A 155 12.87 -27.71 2.43
C TYR A 155 12.70 -28.26 3.84
N GLU A 156 13.67 -29.05 4.27
CA GLU A 156 13.86 -29.43 5.66
C GLU A 156 15.16 -28.84 6.20
N ILE A 157 15.14 -28.50 7.49
CA ILE A 157 16.32 -28.00 8.22
C ILE A 157 16.60 -28.88 9.43
N SER A 158 17.88 -29.01 9.76
CA SER A 158 18.33 -29.79 10.91
C SER A 158 19.28 -28.96 11.77
N THR A 159 19.18 -29.17 13.09
CA THR A 159 19.97 -28.49 14.11
C THR A 159 21.45 -28.85 14.02
N GLY A 160 22.33 -27.92 14.42
CA GLY A 160 23.79 -28.12 14.47
C GLY A 160 24.54 -27.22 13.50
N GLY A 161 25.85 -27.45 13.36
CA GLY A 161 26.75 -26.62 12.55
C GLY A 161 27.30 -25.41 13.30
N GLN A 162 28.24 -24.69 12.66
CA GLN A 162 28.87 -23.49 13.24
C GLN A 162 28.07 -22.21 12.97
N GLU A 163 27.28 -22.18 11.90
CA GLU A 163 26.42 -21.07 11.50
C GLU A 163 25.17 -21.61 10.78
N GLY A 164 24.11 -20.82 10.72
CA GLY A 164 22.82 -21.28 10.24
C GLY A 164 21.67 -20.33 10.55
N ILE A 165 20.46 -20.85 10.42
CA ILE A 165 19.20 -20.14 10.69
C ILE A 165 18.73 -20.47 12.11
N THR A 166 18.31 -19.47 12.87
CA THR A 166 17.76 -19.70 14.21
C THR A 166 16.24 -19.84 14.14
N VAL A 167 15.72 -21.00 14.52
CA VAL A 167 14.28 -21.27 14.56
C VAL A 167 13.92 -21.73 15.96
N ARG A 168 12.99 -21.03 16.62
CA ARG A 168 12.54 -21.31 18.00
C ARG A 168 13.70 -21.42 19.00
N GLY A 169 14.72 -20.58 18.84
CA GLY A 169 15.91 -20.55 19.71
C GLY A 169 16.95 -21.62 19.43
N MET A 170 16.76 -22.49 18.43
CA MET A 170 17.75 -23.50 18.03
C MET A 170 18.42 -23.12 16.71
N LEU A 171 19.75 -23.28 16.66
CA LEU A 171 20.54 -23.07 15.44
C LEU A 171 20.43 -24.28 14.51
N HIS A 172 19.94 -24.04 13.30
CA HIS A 172 19.83 -25.00 12.22
C HIS A 172 20.85 -24.66 11.13
N GLY A 173 21.95 -25.41 11.09
CA GLY A 173 23.05 -25.23 10.14
C GLY A 173 23.03 -26.20 8.96
N TYR A 174 22.04 -27.09 8.87
CA TYR A 174 21.90 -28.04 7.78
C TYR A 174 20.55 -27.87 7.08
N VAL A 175 20.54 -28.02 5.76
CA VAL A 175 19.35 -27.95 4.91
C VAL A 175 19.33 -29.11 3.93
N ARG A 176 18.14 -29.58 3.60
CA ARG A 176 17.87 -30.56 2.54
C ARG A 176 16.67 -30.10 1.74
N LYS A 177 16.70 -30.37 0.43
CA LYS A 177 15.55 -30.23 -0.46
C LYS A 177 14.80 -31.57 -0.54
N LEU A 178 13.48 -31.52 -0.39
CA LEU A 178 12.56 -32.66 -0.46
C LEU A 178 12.24 -33.07 -1.90
#